data_AF-N8XKE7-F1
#
_entry.id   AF-N8XKE7-F1
#
_cell.length_a   1.000
_cell.length_b   1.000
_cell.length_c   1.000
_cell.angle_alpha   90.00
_cell.angle_beta   90.00
_cell.angle_gamma   90.00
#
_symmetry.space_group_name_H-M   'P 1'
#
loop_
_entity.id
_entity.type
_entity.pdbx_description
1 polymer ?
#
loop_
_entity_poly.entity_id
_entity_poly.type
_entity_poly.pdbx_seq_one_letter_code
_entity_poly.pdbx_strand_id
1 'polypeptide(L)'
;MSQTKFCFACGQGIDSRAEICPKCGVRQQTVAIGKKSRVAAALLAFFLGGFGAHKFYLGRIGQGFLYLIFCWTFIPSLIAFIEFIIYLCSSDEEFAKKYG
;
A
#
# COMPACT_ATOMS: atom_id res chain seq x y z
N MET A 1 7.45 -17.65 -4.54
CA MET A 1 6.13 -18.27 -4.70
C MET A 1 5.24 -17.32 -5.51
N SER A 2 4.81 -17.74 -6.70
CA SER A 2 3.85 -16.97 -7.52
C SER A 2 2.45 -17.19 -6.98
N GLN A 3 1.76 -16.13 -6.54
CA GLN A 3 0.34 -16.25 -6.19
C GLN A 3 -0.46 -16.57 -7.47
N THR A 4 -1.43 -17.47 -7.39
CA THR A 4 -2.31 -17.85 -8.50
C THR A 4 -3.72 -17.32 -8.27
N LYS A 5 -4.37 -16.81 -9.32
CA LYS A 5 -5.80 -16.44 -9.32
C LYS A 5 -6.56 -17.29 -10.33
N PHE A 6 -7.88 -17.37 -10.22
CA PHE A 6 -8.71 -18.06 -11.22
C PHE A 6 -9.22 -17.08 -12.26
N CYS A 7 -9.26 -17.51 -13.52
CA CYS A 7 -9.88 -16.75 -14.59
C CYS A 7 -11.40 -16.63 -14.35
N PHE A 8 -11.94 -15.42 -14.37
CA PHE A 8 -13.38 -15.18 -14.13
C PHE A 8 -14.30 -15.75 -15.22
N ALA A 9 -13.76 -16.05 -16.41
CA ALA A 9 -14.52 -16.56 -17.54
C ALA A 9 -14.47 -18.09 -17.66
N CYS A 10 -13.28 -18.70 -17.56
CA CYS A 10 -13.08 -20.13 -17.82
C CYS A 10 -12.65 -20.96 -16.61
N GLY A 11 -12.43 -20.33 -15.45
CA GLY A 11 -12.09 -21.02 -14.20
C GLY A 11 -10.68 -21.62 -14.13
N GLN A 12 -9.82 -21.42 -15.13
CA GLN A 12 -8.45 -21.94 -15.07
C GLN A 12 -7.58 -21.14 -14.08
N GLY A 13 -6.74 -21.84 -13.31
CA GLY A 13 -5.69 -21.23 -12.50
C GLY A 13 -4.64 -20.55 -13.38
N ILE A 14 -4.41 -19.27 -13.15
CA ILE A 14 -3.47 -18.41 -13.88
C ILE A 14 -2.56 -17.66 -12.90
N ASP A 15 -1.41 -17.18 -13.37
CA ASP A 15 -0.57 -16.29 -12.56
C ASP A 15 -1.37 -15.04 -12.17
N SER A 16 -1.23 -14.58 -10.93
CA SER A 16 -1.97 -13.41 -10.44
C SER A 16 -1.66 -12.11 -11.22
N ARG A 17 -0.48 -12.03 -11.86
CA ARG A 17 -0.07 -10.93 -12.74
C ARG A 17 -0.52 -11.10 -14.19
N ALA A 18 -1.16 -12.21 -14.55
CA ALA A 18 -1.65 -12.42 -15.91
C ALA A 18 -2.75 -11.39 -16.23
N GLU A 19 -2.48 -10.55 -17.24
CA GLU A 19 -3.43 -9.58 -17.81
C GLU A 19 -4.39 -10.24 -18.81
N ILE A 20 -3.99 -11.37 -19.40
CA ILE A 20 -4.78 -12.15 -20.36
C ILE A 20 -4.70 -13.62 -19.95
N CYS A 21 -5.84 -14.32 -19.94
CA CYS A 21 -5.86 -15.76 -19.69
C CYS A 21 -5.27 -16.50 -20.91
N PRO A 22 -4.22 -17.33 -20.77
CA PRO A 22 -3.63 -18.07 -21.89
C PRO A 22 -4.55 -19.18 -22.44
N LYS A 23 -5.61 -19.56 -21.71
CA LYS A 23 -6.57 -20.57 -22.16
C LYS A 23 -7.70 -20.00 -23.01
N CYS A 24 -8.35 -18.92 -22.56
CA CYS A 24 -9.56 -18.39 -23.18
C CYS A 24 -9.39 -17.01 -23.83
N GLY A 25 -8.24 -16.35 -23.65
CA GLY A 25 -7.95 -15.05 -24.28
C GLY A 25 -8.68 -13.84 -23.69
N VAL A 26 -9.54 -14.03 -22.69
CA VAL A 26 -10.27 -12.92 -22.06
C VAL A 26 -9.33 -12.12 -21.15
N ARG A 27 -9.39 -10.79 -21.25
CA ARG A 27 -8.62 -9.87 -20.43
C ARG A 27 -9.02 -10.02 -18.96
N GLN A 28 -8.04 -10.22 -18.10
CA GLN A 28 -8.23 -10.36 -16.66
C GLN A 28 -7.95 -9.03 -15.98
N GLN A 29 -8.73 -8.73 -14.94
CA GLN A 29 -8.40 -7.60 -14.08
C GLN A 29 -7.11 -7.91 -13.32
N THR A 30 -6.09 -7.10 -13.56
CA THR A 30 -4.84 -7.14 -12.81
C THR A 30 -5.06 -6.40 -11.52
N VAL A 31 -5.36 -7.15 -10.46
CA VAL A 31 -5.30 -6.58 -9.11
C VAL A 31 -3.83 -6.34 -8.84
N ALA A 32 -3.42 -5.07 -8.72
CA ALA A 32 -2.07 -4.73 -8.34
C ALA A 32 -1.84 -5.29 -6.94
N ILE A 33 -1.13 -6.43 -6.83
CA ILE A 33 -0.68 -6.96 -5.55
C ILE A 33 0.43 -6.02 -5.07
N GLY A 34 0.04 -4.93 -4.43
CA GLY A 34 0.96 -4.03 -3.76
C GLY A 34 1.75 -4.83 -2.73
N LYS A 35 3.09 -4.80 -2.80
CA LYS A 35 3.95 -5.47 -1.80
C LYS A 35 3.82 -4.85 -0.41
N LYS A 36 3.25 -3.65 -0.33
CA LYS A 36 3.14 -2.83 0.88
C LYS A 36 1.69 -2.86 1.36
N SER A 37 1.49 -3.23 2.62
CA SER A 37 0.16 -3.29 3.23
C SER A 37 -0.28 -1.90 3.70
N ARG A 38 -1.47 -1.48 3.26
CA ARG A 38 -2.14 -0.26 3.72
C ARG A 38 -2.31 -0.26 5.24
N VAL A 39 -2.74 -1.39 5.80
CA VAL A 39 -2.95 -1.56 7.24
C VAL A 39 -1.63 -1.40 8.00
N ALA A 40 -0.53 -1.97 7.49
CA ALA A 40 0.79 -1.77 8.10
C ALA A 40 1.20 -0.29 8.09
N ALA A 41 0.97 0.43 6.99
CA ALA A 41 1.25 1.86 6.91
C ALA A 41 0.39 2.69 7.89
N ALA A 42 -0.88 2.33 8.07
CA ALA A 42 -1.77 2.96 9.05
C ALA A 42 -1.29 2.73 10.49
N LEU A 43 -0.98 1.48 10.86
CA LEU A 43 -0.47 1.15 12.19
C LEU A 43 0.85 1.87 12.48
N LEU A 44 1.77 1.92 11.50
CA LEU A 44 3.02 2.68 11.62
C LEU A 44 2.77 4.18 11.80
N ALA A 45 1.77 4.74 11.13
CA ALA A 45 1.41 6.16 11.26
C ALA A 45 0.79 6.46 12.64
N PHE A 46 0.04 5.53 13.24
CA PHE A 46 -0.53 5.71 14.57
C PHE A 46 0.51 5.57 15.69
N PHE A 47 1.29 4.48 15.69
CA PHE A 47 2.22 4.17 16.78
C PHE A 47 3.57 4.89 16.64
N LEU A 48 4.08 5.05 15.42
CA LEU A 48 5.40 5.64 15.13
C LEU A 48 5.29 6.89 14.24
N GLY A 49 4.11 7.50 14.19
CA GLY A 49 3.82 8.67 13.37
C GLY A 49 4.66 9.89 13.71
N GLY A 50 4.86 10.15 15.00
CA GLY A 50 5.72 11.26 15.47
C GLY A 50 7.18 11.15 15.02
N PHE A 51 7.66 9.94 14.76
CA PHE A 51 9.00 9.68 14.21
C PHE A 51 9.01 9.54 12.68
N GLY A 52 7.83 9.52 12.02
CA GLY A 52 7.71 9.38 10.57
C GLY A 52 7.99 7.98 10.02
N ALA A 53 7.89 6.92 10.82
CA ALA A 53 8.19 5.54 10.39
C ALA A 53 7.35 5.08 9.20
N HIS A 54 6.08 5.52 9.11
CA HIS A 54 5.21 5.23 7.97
C HIS A 54 5.75 5.82 6.67
N LYS A 55 6.45 6.96 6.69
CA LYS A 55 7.09 7.54 5.50
C LYS A 55 8.27 6.71 5.01
N PHE A 56 9.05 6.15 5.94
CA PHE A 56 10.12 5.21 5.60
C PHE A 56 9.57 3.92 5.01
N TYR A 57 8.48 3.38 5.57
CA TYR A 57 7.79 2.21 5.03
C TYR A 57 7.29 2.43 3.59
N LEU A 58 6.80 3.63 3.29
CA LEU A 58 6.35 4.04 1.96
C LEU A 58 7.49 4.38 0.99
N GLY A 59 8.77 4.24 1.40
CA GLY A 59 9.95 4.54 0.57
C GLY A 59 10.27 6.03 0.43
N ARG A 60 9.60 6.91 1.19
CA ARG A 60 9.81 8.37 1.16
C ARG A 60 10.78 8.81 2.24
N ILE A 61 12.04 8.41 2.08
CA ILE A 61 13.13 8.63 3.06
C ILE A 61 13.30 10.11 3.41
N GLY A 62 13.23 11.02 2.41
CA GLY A 62 13.36 12.46 2.65
C GLY A 62 12.28 13.03 3.57
N GLN A 63 11.01 12.60 3.41
CA GLN A 63 9.93 13.01 4.30
C GLN A 63 10.10 12.40 5.70
N GLY A 64 10.63 11.18 5.79
CA GLY A 64 10.96 10.54 7.07
C GLY A 64 11.99 11.33 7.88
N PHE A 65 13.10 11.76 7.26
CA PHE A 65 14.09 12.62 7.93
C PHE A 65 13.52 13.95 8.40
N LEU A 66 12.65 14.55 7.59
CA LEU A 66 11.94 15.78 7.96
C LEU A 66 11.12 15.56 9.23
N TYR A 67 10.39 14.45 9.33
CA TYR A 67 9.63 14.10 10.53
C TYR A 67 10.53 13.88 11.76
N LEU A 68 11.70 13.24 11.59
CA LEU A 68 12.66 13.04 12.68
C LEU A 68 13.22 14.36 13.21
N ILE A 69 13.59 15.31 12.33
CA ILE A 69 14.12 16.62 12.74
C ILE A 69 13.04 17.44 13.46
N PHE A 70 11.79 17.35 13.02
CA PHE A 70 10.68 18.08 13.63
C PHE A 70 9.96 17.31 14.75
N CYS A 71 10.42 16.12 15.15
CA CYS A 71 9.69 15.26 16.11
C CYS A 71 9.43 15.93 17.46
N TRP A 72 10.37 16.79 17.90
CA TRP A 72 10.26 17.60 19.13
C TRP A 72 9.16 18.67 19.12
N THR A 73 8.61 19.01 17.94
CA THR A 73 7.56 20.03 17.83
C THR A 73 6.15 19.48 18.03
N PHE A 74 5.99 18.15 18.18
CA PHE A 74 4.70 17.43 18.15
C PHE A 74 3.86 17.58 16.86
N ILE A 75 4.17 18.54 15.98
CA ILE A 75 3.53 18.76 14.68
C ILE A 75 3.53 17.47 13.83
N PRO A 76 4.64 16.72 13.71
CA PRO A 76 4.65 15.48 12.93
C PRO A 76 3.68 14.42 13.46
N SER A 77 3.44 14.39 14.77
CA SER A 77 2.50 13.46 15.40
C SER A 77 1.06 13.77 15.00
N LEU A 78 0.69 15.06 14.94
CA LEU A 78 -0.65 15.47 14.51
C LEU A 78 -0.88 15.15 13.02
N ILE A 79 0.11 15.44 12.17
CA ILE A 79 0.01 15.13 10.73
C ILE A 79 -0.08 13.62 10.53
N ALA A 80 0.73 12.83 11.24
CA ALA A 80 0.69 11.37 11.14
C ALA A 80 -0.66 10.80 11.61
N PHE A 81 -1.31 11.40 12.60
CA PHE A 81 -2.65 11.01 13.00
C PHE A 81 -3.70 11.27 11.90
N ILE A 82 -3.61 12.39 11.19
CA ILE A 82 -4.46 12.66 10.02
C ILE A 82 -4.17 11.64 8.91
N GLU A 83 -2.90 11.36 8.63
CA GLU A 83 -2.51 10.36 7.63
C GLU A 83 -2.96 8.95 8.02
N PHE A 84 -2.98 8.61 9.31
CA PHE A 84 -3.55 7.37 9.81
C PHE A 84 -5.03 7.23 9.45
N ILE A 85 -5.84 8.27 9.69
CA ILE A 85 -7.26 8.27 9.30
C ILE A 85 -7.41 8.16 7.78
N ILE A 86 -6.61 8.91 7.01
CA ILE A 86 -6.62 8.82 5.55
C ILE A 86 -6.31 7.40 5.11
N TYR A 87 -5.26 6.77 5.64
CA TYR A 87 -4.89 5.41 5.28
C TYR A 87 -5.96 4.41 5.65
N LEU A 88 -6.67 4.56 6.78
CA LEU A 88 -7.80 3.71 7.16
C LEU A 88 -9.02 3.88 6.25
N CYS A 89 -9.26 5.09 5.72
CA CYS A 89 -10.37 5.36 4.80
C CYS A 89 -10.03 5.13 3.32
N SER A 90 -8.75 4.99 2.96
CA SER A 90 -8.31 4.70 1.59
C SER A 90 -8.63 3.27 1.19
N SER A 91 -8.95 3.01 -0.08
CA SER A 91 -9.03 1.63 -0.58
C SER A 91 -7.64 1.01 -0.79
N ASP A 92 -7.53 -0.32 -0.72
CA ASP A 92 -6.26 -1.00 -0.99
C ASP A 92 -5.79 -0.80 -2.44
N GLU A 93 -6.73 -0.62 -3.39
CA GLU A 93 -6.42 -0.31 -4.79
C GLU A 93 -5.79 1.08 -4.95
N GLU A 94 -6.36 2.11 -4.32
CA GLU A 94 -5.81 3.46 -4.35
C GLU A 94 -4.44 3.52 -3.67
N PHE A 95 -4.29 2.80 -2.56
CA PHE A 95 -3.02 2.70 -1.85
C PHE A 95 -1.96 2.02 -2.72
N ALA A 96 -2.30 0.89 -3.35
CA ALA A 96 -1.41 0.20 -4.28
C ALA A 96 -1.09 1.04 -5.53
N LYS A 97 -2.02 1.86 -6.02
CA LYS A 97 -1.76 2.78 -7.13
C LYS A 97 -0.77 3.89 -6.75
N LYS A 98 -0.87 4.42 -5.53
CA LYS A 98 -0.08 5.57 -5.06
C LYS A 98 1.26 5.16 -4.44
N TYR A 99 1.33 3.96 -3.88
CA TYR A 99 2.46 3.47 -3.08
C TYR A 99 2.91 2.04 -3.41
N GLY A 100 2.33 1.39 -4.43
CA GLY A 100 2.65 0.03 -4.89
C GLY A 100 4.13 -0.23 -5.06
#